data_AF-A0A1I0FXX1-F1
#
_entry.id   AF-A0A1I0FXX1-F1
#
_cell.length_a   1.000
_cell.length_b   1.000
_cell.length_c   1.000
_cell.angle_alpha   90.00
_cell.angle_beta   90.00
_cell.angle_gamma   90.00
#
_symmetry.space_group_name_H-M   'P 1'
#
loop_
_entity.id
_entity.type
_entity.pdbx_description
1 polymer ?
#
loop_
_entity_poly.entity_id
_entity_poly.type
_entity_poly.pdbx_seq_one_letter_code
_entity_poly.pdbx_strand_id
1 'polypeptide(L)'
;MPDNGLILDLRGNPGGLIWAAERLLQLFTPNPIKPARFSLLASPMTRAMAFSPFNRMEFEAWLPSLEAAIATGEPYSQSLPLTEPAWCNDIGQKYSGPVVCVVDPNTYSSGDLFAAGFVDNEIGLVVCVGEATGAGGANVWTHFDLSEALRSTSFELNALPPDGLHSRHPPCAA
;
A
#
# COMPACT_ATOMS: atom_id res chain seq x y z
N MET A 1 -16.23 13.37 -21.57
CA MET A 1 -15.83 13.55 -20.16
C MET A 1 -16.42 14.87 -19.67
N PRO A 2 -16.55 15.13 -18.35
CA PRO A 2 -17.09 16.38 -17.84
C PRO A 2 -16.25 17.60 -18.24
N ASP A 3 -16.90 18.68 -18.67
CA ASP A 3 -16.22 19.81 -19.33
C ASP A 3 -15.53 20.78 -18.34
N ASN A 4 -16.03 20.87 -17.10
CA ASN A 4 -15.58 21.91 -16.13
C ASN A 4 -14.62 21.40 -15.05
N GLY A 5 -14.50 20.08 -14.89
CA GLY A 5 -13.71 19.47 -13.84
C GLY A 5 -14.29 18.13 -13.38
N LEU A 6 -13.49 17.37 -12.64
CA LEU A 6 -13.86 16.08 -12.09
C LEU A 6 -13.60 16.05 -10.57
N ILE A 7 -14.60 15.59 -9.82
CA ILE A 7 -14.44 15.28 -8.39
C ILE A 7 -14.35 13.76 -8.24
N LEU A 8 -13.26 13.29 -7.65
CA LEU A 8 -13.05 11.90 -7.27
C LEU A 8 -13.40 11.75 -5.78
N ASP A 9 -14.50 11.10 -5.46
CA ASP A 9 -14.91 10.86 -4.07
C ASP A 9 -14.36 9.51 -3.57
N LEU A 10 -13.37 9.57 -2.68
CA LEU A 10 -12.68 8.42 -2.07
C LEU A 10 -13.07 8.22 -0.59
N ARG A 11 -14.06 8.96 -0.08
CA ARG A 11 -14.51 8.83 1.31
C ARG A 11 -15.07 7.43 1.57
N GLY A 12 -14.76 6.86 2.73
CA GLY A 12 -15.20 5.51 3.10
C GLY A 12 -14.60 4.38 2.23
N ASN A 13 -13.54 4.65 1.47
CA ASN A 13 -12.91 3.66 0.60
C ASN A 13 -11.97 2.73 1.42
N PRO A 14 -12.24 1.42 1.52
CA PRO A 14 -11.44 0.49 2.31
C PRO A 14 -10.10 0.11 1.66
N GLY A 15 -9.85 0.52 0.41
CA GLY A 15 -8.70 0.13 -0.39
C GLY A 15 -8.98 -1.11 -1.27
N GLY A 16 -7.92 -1.87 -1.56
CA GLY A 16 -7.93 -2.93 -2.56
C GLY A 16 -6.56 -3.13 -3.18
N LEU A 17 -6.50 -3.27 -4.51
CA LEU A 17 -5.26 -3.57 -5.23
C LEU A 17 -4.36 -2.34 -5.36
N ILE A 18 -3.18 -2.38 -4.75
CA ILE A 18 -2.18 -1.30 -4.78
C ILE A 18 -1.81 -0.92 -6.22
N TRP A 19 -1.45 -1.91 -7.05
CA TRP A 19 -1.04 -1.65 -8.43
C TRP A 19 -2.13 -0.98 -9.26
N ALA A 20 -3.41 -1.29 -9.00
CA ALA A 20 -4.51 -0.69 -9.72
C ALA A 20 -4.72 0.77 -9.29
N ALA A 21 -4.66 1.04 -7.98
CA ALA A 21 -4.73 2.39 -7.44
C ALA A 21 -3.63 3.29 -8.03
N GLU A 22 -2.37 2.86 -7.96
CA GLU A 22 -1.25 3.65 -8.47
C GLU A 22 -1.30 3.82 -9.99
N ARG A 23 -1.73 2.81 -10.74
CA ARG A 23 -1.89 2.89 -12.19
C ARG A 23 -3.01 3.82 -12.65
N LEU A 24 -4.10 3.92 -11.88
CA LEU A 24 -5.23 4.81 -12.21
C LEU A 24 -4.83 6.30 -12.19
N LEU A 25 -3.78 6.67 -11.45
CA LEU A 25 -3.29 8.05 -11.40
C LEU A 25 -2.96 8.60 -12.80
N GLN A 26 -2.42 7.75 -13.69
CA GLN A 26 -2.03 8.18 -15.03
C GLN A 26 -3.21 8.65 -15.89
N LEU A 27 -4.45 8.29 -15.53
CA LEU A 27 -5.63 8.81 -16.22
C LEU A 27 -5.74 10.33 -16.17
N PHE A 28 -5.15 10.97 -15.15
CA PHE A 28 -5.41 12.36 -14.80
C PHE A 28 -4.22 13.29 -15.03
N THR A 29 -3.06 12.77 -15.44
CA THR A 29 -1.86 13.58 -15.63
C THR A 29 -1.04 13.13 -16.86
N PRO A 30 -0.43 14.06 -17.61
CA PRO A 30 0.53 13.70 -18.65
C PRO A 30 1.92 13.38 -18.06
N ASN A 31 2.15 13.64 -16.78
CA ASN A 31 3.43 13.41 -16.13
C ASN A 31 3.65 11.91 -15.87
N PRO A 32 4.91 11.45 -15.88
CA PRO A 32 5.23 10.10 -15.44
C PRO A 32 4.84 9.89 -13.97
N ILE A 33 4.05 8.84 -13.71
CA ILE A 33 3.68 8.44 -12.36
C ILE A 33 4.88 7.80 -11.67
N LYS A 34 5.21 8.30 -10.48
CA LYS A 34 6.12 7.69 -9.53
C LYS A 34 5.28 6.98 -8.46
N PRO A 35 5.28 5.62 -8.41
CA PRO A 35 4.59 4.89 -7.36
C PRO A 35 5.26 5.14 -6.00
N ALA A 36 4.48 4.92 -4.93
CA ALA A 36 4.96 4.94 -3.56
C ALA A 36 6.06 3.88 -3.37
N ARG A 37 6.98 4.17 -2.45
CA ARG A 37 8.12 3.31 -2.18
C ARG A 37 8.11 2.86 -0.72
N PHE A 38 8.47 1.61 -0.50
CA PHE A 38 8.38 0.92 0.76
C PHE A 38 9.76 0.41 1.19
N SER A 39 10.03 0.51 2.47
CA SER A 39 11.20 -0.09 3.11
C SER A 39 10.75 -1.14 4.10
N LEU A 40 11.48 -2.24 4.16
CA LEU A 40 11.26 -3.31 5.11
C LEU A 40 12.09 -3.06 6.37
N LEU A 41 11.51 -3.34 7.54
CA LEU A 41 12.25 -3.36 8.81
C LEU A 41 13.38 -4.39 8.75
N ALA A 42 14.60 -3.95 9.03
CA ALA A 42 15.78 -4.80 9.03
C ALA A 42 15.82 -5.66 10.30
N SER A 43 15.25 -6.87 10.21
CA SER A 43 15.25 -7.83 11.31
C SER A 43 15.56 -9.26 10.83
N PRO A 44 16.09 -10.13 11.70
CA PRO A 44 16.27 -11.55 11.37
C PRO A 44 14.98 -12.24 10.90
N MET A 45 13.82 -11.86 11.45
CA MET A 45 12.52 -12.40 11.06
C MET A 45 12.10 -11.92 9.67
N THR A 46 12.21 -10.62 9.38
CA THR A 46 11.91 -10.06 8.06
C THR A 46 12.79 -10.71 6.98
N ARG A 47 14.07 -10.92 7.28
CA ARG A 47 15.00 -11.63 6.38
C ARG A 47 14.53 -13.05 6.11
N ALA A 48 14.14 -13.79 7.15
CA ALA A 48 13.64 -15.15 6.98
C ALA A 48 12.35 -15.20 6.13
N MET A 49 11.42 -14.26 6.36
CA MET A 49 10.24 -14.11 5.53
C MET A 49 10.58 -13.78 4.07
N ALA A 50 11.57 -12.92 3.83
CA ALA A 50 11.98 -12.52 2.49
C ALA A 50 12.68 -13.66 1.70
N PHE A 51 13.37 -14.57 2.39
CA PHE A 51 13.96 -15.77 1.78
C PHE A 51 12.94 -16.88 1.50
N SER A 52 11.74 -16.81 2.09
CA SER A 52 10.72 -17.83 1.91
C SER A 52 10.24 -17.91 0.46
N PRO A 53 10.16 -19.11 -0.14
CA PRO A 53 9.55 -19.28 -1.46
C PRO A 53 8.14 -18.71 -1.55
N PHE A 54 7.38 -18.70 -0.44
CA PHE A 54 6.03 -18.14 -0.36
C PHE A 54 6.02 -16.63 -0.68
N ASN A 55 7.07 -15.90 -0.31
CA ASN A 55 7.16 -14.44 -0.44
C ASN A 55 8.06 -13.98 -1.58
N ARG A 56 8.52 -14.87 -2.46
CA ARG A 56 9.47 -14.49 -3.51
C ARG A 56 8.97 -13.28 -4.31
N MET A 57 7.71 -13.30 -4.74
CA MET A 57 7.13 -12.21 -5.53
C MET A 57 7.01 -10.89 -4.75
N GLU A 58 6.94 -10.95 -3.43
CA GLU A 58 6.68 -9.80 -2.56
C GLU A 58 7.98 -9.14 -2.09
N PHE A 59 9.01 -9.93 -1.74
CA PHE A 59 10.18 -9.43 -1.01
C PHE A 59 11.54 -9.68 -1.69
N GLU A 60 11.62 -10.48 -2.75
CA GLU A 60 12.91 -10.85 -3.36
C GLU A 60 13.73 -9.62 -3.78
N ALA A 61 13.07 -8.58 -4.31
CA ALA A 61 13.71 -7.34 -4.72
C ALA A 61 14.43 -6.61 -3.57
N TRP A 62 13.93 -6.73 -2.34
CA TRP A 62 14.51 -6.08 -1.17
C TRP A 62 15.67 -6.85 -0.55
N LEU A 63 15.79 -8.16 -0.79
CA LEU A 63 16.75 -9.05 -0.13
C LEU A 63 18.17 -8.48 -0.08
N PRO A 64 18.78 -8.00 -1.19
CA PRO A 64 20.16 -7.51 -1.14
C PRO A 64 20.34 -6.33 -0.18
N SER A 65 19.39 -5.40 -0.20
CA SER A 65 19.43 -4.21 0.67
C SER A 65 19.03 -4.50 2.12
N LEU A 66 18.16 -5.49 2.33
CA LEU A 66 17.77 -5.97 3.65
C LEU A 66 18.95 -6.67 4.35
N GLU A 67 19.69 -7.51 3.63
CA GLU A 67 20.89 -8.16 4.17
C GLU A 67 21.98 -7.14 4.51
N ALA A 68 22.22 -6.17 3.62
CA ALA A 68 23.15 -5.09 3.88
C ALA A 68 22.76 -4.30 5.13
N ALA A 69 21.48 -3.92 5.26
CA ALA A 69 20.99 -3.16 6.41
C ALA A 69 21.20 -3.93 7.73
N ILE A 70 20.91 -5.23 7.75
CA ILE A 70 21.16 -6.09 8.92
C ILE A 70 22.66 -6.15 9.26
N ALA A 71 23.53 -6.26 8.25
CA ALA A 71 24.97 -6.36 8.46
C ALA A 71 25.59 -5.06 8.97
N THR A 72 25.05 -3.91 8.58
CA THR A 72 25.54 -2.58 8.97
C THR A 72 24.82 -1.98 10.18
N GLY A 73 23.72 -2.60 10.63
CA GLY A 73 22.89 -2.09 11.72
C GLY A 73 21.95 -0.95 11.31
N GLU A 74 21.69 -0.78 10.01
CA GLU A 74 20.67 0.16 9.53
C GLU A 74 19.27 -0.37 9.84
N PRO A 75 18.31 0.50 10.23
CA PRO A 75 16.98 0.05 10.67
C PRO A 75 16.10 -0.47 9.53
N TYR A 76 16.38 -0.09 8.29
CA TYR A 76 15.51 -0.37 7.15
C TYR A 76 16.29 -0.73 5.89
N SER A 77 15.66 -1.55 5.04
CA SER A 77 16.14 -1.80 3.68
C SER A 77 16.07 -0.54 2.82
N GLN A 78 16.67 -0.59 1.62
CA GLN A 78 16.41 0.44 0.61
C GLN A 78 14.90 0.50 0.32
N SER A 79 14.44 1.71 0.03
CA SER A 79 13.05 1.97 -0.33
C SER A 79 12.85 1.61 -1.80
N LEU A 80 11.96 0.68 -2.13
CA LEU A 80 11.65 0.23 -3.50
C LEU A 80 10.13 0.29 -3.73
N PRO A 81 9.64 0.42 -4.97
CA PRO A 81 8.20 0.39 -5.22
C PRO A 81 7.64 -1.03 -5.18
N LEU A 82 6.39 -1.18 -4.73
CA LEU A 82 5.65 -2.45 -4.85
C LEU A 82 5.11 -2.63 -6.29
N THR A 83 4.62 -1.55 -6.90
CA THR A 83 4.17 -1.57 -8.29
C THR A 83 5.30 -1.18 -9.23
N GLU A 84 5.50 -1.97 -10.28
CA GLU A 84 6.48 -1.64 -11.31
C GLU A 84 6.17 -0.28 -11.96
N PRO A 85 7.13 0.68 -11.98
CA PRO A 85 6.87 2.02 -12.52
C PRO A 85 6.36 2.03 -13.95
N ALA A 86 6.77 1.05 -14.77
CA ALA A 86 6.28 0.93 -16.15
C ALA A 86 4.77 0.65 -16.21
N TRP A 87 4.23 -0.11 -15.26
CA TRP A 87 2.80 -0.41 -15.21
C TRP A 87 1.99 0.82 -14.83
N CYS A 88 2.52 1.70 -13.97
CA CYS A 88 1.88 2.97 -13.66
C CYS A 88 1.85 3.94 -14.84
N ASN A 89 2.53 3.61 -15.95
CA ASN A 89 2.80 4.54 -17.05
C ASN A 89 2.37 4.03 -18.44
N ASP A 90 1.54 2.98 -18.52
CA ASP A 90 1.20 2.29 -19.78
C ASP A 90 -0.18 2.64 -20.39
N ILE A 91 -0.99 3.49 -19.74
CA ILE A 91 -2.34 3.88 -20.21
C ILE A 91 -2.40 5.30 -20.81
N GLY A 92 -1.55 6.21 -20.33
CA GLY A 92 -1.54 7.64 -20.65
C GLY A 92 -2.75 8.42 -20.11
N GLN A 93 -2.66 9.76 -20.18
CA GLN A 93 -3.72 10.66 -19.74
C GLN A 93 -5.02 10.46 -20.54
N LYS A 94 -6.15 10.41 -19.83
CA LYS A 94 -7.50 10.33 -20.40
C LYS A 94 -8.39 11.51 -20.04
N TYR A 95 -8.09 12.20 -18.94
CA TYR A 95 -8.78 13.42 -18.52
C TYR A 95 -7.75 14.54 -18.29
N SER A 96 -7.93 15.65 -19.01
CA SER A 96 -7.03 16.80 -19.00
C SER A 96 -7.63 18.05 -18.33
N GLY A 97 -8.86 17.95 -17.81
CA GLY A 97 -9.49 19.02 -17.05
C GLY A 97 -9.02 19.03 -15.59
N PRO A 98 -9.40 20.05 -14.80
CA PRO A 98 -9.08 20.12 -13.37
C PRO A 98 -9.68 18.95 -12.60
N VAL A 99 -8.92 18.37 -11.67
CA VAL A 99 -9.38 17.25 -10.84
C VAL A 99 -9.19 17.58 -9.36
N VAL A 100 -10.20 17.27 -8.56
CA VAL A 100 -10.15 17.33 -7.09
C VAL A 100 -10.46 15.95 -6.54
N CYS A 101 -9.64 15.48 -5.61
CA CYS A 101 -9.85 14.24 -4.86
C CYS A 101 -10.39 14.56 -3.47
N VAL A 102 -11.41 13.85 -2.99
CA VAL A 102 -12.01 14.04 -1.67
C VAL A 102 -11.83 12.77 -0.85
N VAL A 103 -11.26 12.89 0.35
CA VAL A 103 -10.97 11.77 1.26
C VAL A 103 -11.53 12.03 2.66
N ASP A 104 -11.58 11.00 3.51
CA ASP A 104 -11.96 11.12 4.92
C ASP A 104 -11.15 10.13 5.79
N PRO A 105 -11.28 10.15 7.13
CA PRO A 105 -10.65 9.18 8.02
C PRO A 105 -11.00 7.71 7.76
N ASN A 106 -11.95 7.42 6.86
CA ASN A 106 -12.32 6.07 6.46
C ASN A 106 -11.77 5.70 5.06
N THR A 107 -10.88 6.51 4.48
CA THR A 107 -10.07 6.16 3.30
C THR A 107 -8.82 5.39 3.76
N TYR A 108 -8.72 4.10 3.43
CA TYR A 108 -7.67 3.19 3.91
C TYR A 108 -6.86 2.56 2.78
N SER A 109 -5.72 1.98 3.15
CA SER A 109 -4.92 1.07 2.32
C SER A 109 -4.61 1.65 0.93
N SER A 110 -4.95 0.97 -0.17
CA SER A 110 -4.67 1.49 -1.51
C SER A 110 -5.43 2.78 -1.86
N GLY A 111 -6.52 3.09 -1.15
CA GLY A 111 -7.21 4.39 -1.26
C GLY A 111 -6.36 5.54 -0.72
N ASP A 112 -5.64 5.30 0.38
CA ASP A 112 -4.66 6.24 0.92
C ASP A 112 -3.45 6.39 -0.03
N LEU A 113 -2.95 5.28 -0.57
CA LEU A 113 -1.86 5.33 -1.57
C LEU A 113 -2.25 6.10 -2.84
N PHE A 114 -3.50 5.96 -3.31
CA PHE A 114 -4.01 6.77 -4.41
C PHE A 114 -3.99 8.25 -4.03
N ALA A 115 -4.50 8.61 -2.85
CA ALA A 115 -4.56 10.00 -2.39
C ALA A 115 -3.17 10.61 -2.25
N ALA A 116 -2.22 9.89 -1.64
CA ALA A 116 -0.82 10.30 -1.54
C ALA A 116 -0.19 10.46 -2.92
N GLY A 117 -0.34 9.47 -3.80
CA GLY A 117 0.16 9.52 -5.17
C GLY A 117 -0.47 10.64 -6.00
N PHE A 118 -1.72 11.03 -5.73
CA PHE A 118 -2.38 12.16 -6.39
C PHE A 118 -1.71 13.50 -6.03
N VAL A 119 -1.26 13.65 -4.78
CA VAL A 119 -0.47 14.80 -4.32
C VAL A 119 0.97 14.73 -4.86
N ASP A 120 1.66 13.60 -4.65
CA ASP A 120 3.08 13.43 -4.98
C ASP A 120 3.38 13.55 -6.48
N ASN A 121 2.39 13.23 -7.33
CA ASN A 121 2.49 13.36 -8.79
C ASN A 121 1.85 14.64 -9.33
N GLU A 122 1.52 15.60 -8.44
CA GLU A 122 1.06 16.94 -8.77
C GLU A 122 -0.20 16.93 -9.67
N ILE A 123 -1.13 15.99 -9.44
CA ILE A 123 -2.30 15.81 -10.32
C ILE A 123 -3.36 16.88 -10.08
N GLY A 124 -3.56 17.26 -8.82
CA GLY A 124 -4.58 18.23 -8.45
C GLY A 124 -4.69 18.42 -6.94
N LEU A 125 -5.82 18.96 -6.50
CA LEU A 125 -6.08 19.21 -5.09
C LEU A 125 -6.66 17.97 -4.39
N VAL A 126 -6.19 17.68 -3.18
CA VAL A 126 -6.86 16.75 -2.25
C VAL A 126 -7.56 17.56 -1.16
N VAL A 127 -8.84 17.26 -0.92
CA VAL A 127 -9.65 17.82 0.17
C VAL A 127 -9.96 16.70 1.15
N CYS A 128 -9.49 16.86 2.39
CA CYS A 128 -9.80 15.92 3.47
C CYS A 128 -11.00 16.41 4.30
N VAL A 129 -12.02 15.57 4.44
CA VAL A 129 -13.10 15.77 5.41
C VAL A 129 -12.69 15.13 6.73
N GLY A 130 -12.04 15.90 7.60
CA GLY A 130 -11.40 15.42 8.83
C GLY A 130 -9.91 15.79 8.84
N GLU A 131 -9.14 15.19 9.76
CA GLU A 131 -7.72 15.53 9.93
C GLU A 131 -6.80 14.84 8.90
N ALA A 132 -7.10 13.59 8.56
CA ALA A 132 -6.31 12.78 7.62
C ALA A 132 -7.15 11.62 7.08
N THR A 133 -6.57 10.89 6.13
CA THR A 133 -7.02 9.54 5.75
C THR A 133 -6.85 8.56 6.92
N GLY A 134 -7.47 7.40 6.82
CA GLY A 134 -7.25 6.29 7.74
C GLY A 134 -5.90 5.57 7.57
N ALA A 135 -5.18 5.87 6.48
CA ALA A 135 -3.87 5.33 6.14
C ALA A 135 -3.82 3.79 6.04
N GLY A 136 -2.67 3.20 6.34
CA GLY A 136 -2.46 1.75 6.29
C GLY A 136 -2.14 1.22 4.89
N GLY A 137 -1.53 2.03 4.03
CA GLY A 137 -1.02 1.59 2.73
C GLY A 137 0.07 0.54 2.85
N ALA A 138 -0.31 -0.74 2.83
CA ALA A 138 0.56 -1.91 2.76
C ALA A 138 -0.30 -3.18 2.61
N ASN A 139 0.35 -4.31 2.34
CA ASN A 139 -0.32 -5.61 2.32
C ASN A 139 -0.71 -6.08 3.72
N VAL A 140 -1.90 -6.67 3.82
CA VAL A 140 -2.38 -7.32 5.04
C VAL A 140 -1.69 -8.67 5.19
N TRP A 141 -1.09 -8.91 6.36
CA TRP A 141 -0.48 -10.20 6.71
C TRP A 141 -1.39 -10.95 7.66
N THR A 142 -1.93 -12.07 7.20
CA THR A 142 -2.72 -12.97 8.06
C THR A 142 -1.82 -13.92 8.84
N HIS A 143 -2.37 -14.57 9.86
CA HIS A 143 -1.66 -15.63 10.58
C HIS A 143 -1.23 -16.78 9.64
N PHE A 144 -2.03 -17.10 8.64
CA PHE A 144 -1.69 -18.06 7.61
C PHE A 144 -0.47 -17.60 6.80
N ASP A 145 -0.47 -16.36 6.30
CA ASP A 145 0.65 -15.83 5.51
C ASP A 145 1.95 -15.84 6.29
N LEU A 146 1.89 -15.43 7.57
CA LEU A 146 3.05 -15.48 8.47
C LEU A 146 3.51 -16.93 8.71
N SER A 147 2.58 -17.87 8.90
CA SER A 147 2.90 -19.29 9.13
C SER A 147 3.56 -19.93 7.92
N GLU A 148 3.08 -19.64 6.71
CA GLU A 148 3.70 -20.11 5.46
C GLU A 148 5.05 -19.43 5.21
N ALA A 149 5.13 -18.11 5.43
CA ALA A 149 6.36 -17.34 5.26
C ALA A 149 7.47 -17.81 6.20
N LEU A 150 7.15 -18.22 7.43
CA LEU A 150 8.11 -18.66 8.43
C LEU A 150 8.28 -20.19 8.49
N ARG A 151 7.62 -20.94 7.60
CA ARG A 151 7.74 -22.39 7.51
C ARG A 151 9.22 -22.79 7.37
N SER A 152 9.66 -23.75 8.17
CA SER A 152 11.04 -24.25 8.18
C SER A 152 12.10 -23.25 8.66
N THR A 153 11.69 -22.19 9.35
CA THR A 153 12.60 -21.27 10.07
C THR A 153 12.62 -21.60 11.58
N SER A 154 13.49 -20.95 12.34
CA SER A 154 13.50 -21.05 13.81
C SER A 154 12.48 -20.13 14.50
N PHE A 155 11.68 -19.36 13.74
CA PHE A 155 10.68 -18.47 14.30
C PHE A 155 9.36 -19.22 14.48
N GLU A 156 8.90 -19.32 15.73
CA GLU A 156 7.62 -19.92 16.06
C GLU A 156 6.57 -18.85 16.29
N LEU A 157 5.39 -19.03 15.67
CA LEU A 157 4.22 -18.20 15.93
C LEU A 157 3.41 -18.81 17.07
N ASN A 158 2.93 -17.97 17.98
CA ASN A 158 1.99 -18.41 19.01
C ASN A 158 0.71 -18.96 18.36
N ALA A 159 0.14 -19.99 19.00
CA ALA A 159 -1.18 -20.48 18.62
C ALA A 159 -2.21 -19.35 18.75
N LEU A 160 -3.09 -19.22 17.75
CA LEU A 160 -4.24 -18.34 17.87
C LEU A 160 -5.16 -18.84 18.99
N PRO A 161 -5.81 -17.94 19.75
CA PRO A 161 -6.87 -18.34 20.67
C PRO A 161 -7.94 -19.16 19.94
N PRO A 162 -8.51 -20.20 20.59
CA PRO A 162 -9.47 -21.11 19.96
C PRO A 162 -10.74 -20.42 19.44
N ASP A 163 -11.09 -19.26 20.00
CA ASP A 163 -12.18 -18.40 19.53
C ASP A 163 -11.61 -17.33 18.58
N GLY A 164 -11.24 -17.75 17.37
CA GLY A 164 -10.75 -16.85 16.34
C GLY A 164 -11.70 -15.64 16.17
N LEU A 165 -11.13 -14.43 16.13
CA LEU A 165 -11.82 -13.14 16.05
C LEU A 165 -13.14 -13.16 15.25
N HIS A 166 -14.25 -13.44 15.91
CA HIS A 166 -15.52 -12.85 15.53
C HIS A 166 -15.45 -11.40 16.02
N SER A 167 -15.05 -10.48 15.14
CA SER A 167 -15.37 -9.07 15.33
C SER A 167 -16.89 -8.93 15.29
N ARG A 168 -17.54 -9.19 16.43
CA ARG A 168 -18.89 -8.69 16.67
C ARG A 168 -18.73 -7.17 16.73
N HIS A 169 -18.95 -6.50 15.60
CA HIS A 169 -19.37 -5.11 15.66
C HIS A 169 -20.59 -5.07 16.59
N PRO A 170 -20.55 -4.32 17.70
CA PRO A 170 -21.78 -4.04 18.42
C PRO A 170 -22.70 -3.31 17.41
N PRO A 171 -23.99 -3.68 17.29
CA PRO A 171 -24.91 -2.90 16.49
C PRO A 171 -24.91 -1.48 17.04
N CYS A 172 -24.73 -0.48 16.18
CA CYS A 172 -25.00 0.91 16.52
C CYS A 172 -26.39 0.96 17.18
N ALA A 173 -26.42 1.40 18.43
CA ALA A 173 -27.67 1.81 19.05
C ALA A 173 -28.20 3.01 18.25
N ALA A 174 -29.42 2.87 17.75
CA ALA A 174 -30.21 3.95 17.17
C ALA A 174 -30.72 4.92 18.26
#